data_AF-A0A4Q4BP91-F1
#
_entry.id   AF-A0A4Q4BP91-F1
#
_cell.length_a   1.000
_cell.length_b   1.000
_cell.length_c   1.000
_cell.angle_alpha   90.00
_cell.angle_beta   90.00
_cell.angle_gamma   90.00
#
_symmetry.space_group_name_H-M   'P 1'
#
loop_
_entity.id
_entity.type
_entity.pdbx_description
1 polymer ?
#
loop_
_entity_poly.entity_id
_entity_poly.type
_entity_poly.pdbx_seq_one_letter_code
_entity_poly.pdbx_strand_id
1 'polypeptide(L)'
;MSDTNKVVWSEGLFLRTQHLQQQDRHTEGLVRGALQAAPMQAWGFRSLTLDKPALDAGRVAIAAASGIFPDGTSFAIPDTMSAPAPVPIKADMSGHVSLAIPIERAGSATIDPAHAEPAGSRYRGVIQTVRDAIRGGAEPEEVEVARLSARLILPGEDGAGYVSLPVARVEGLRADGSVAVAEGTLPPALCLSANPWYAGLAQEVVTGLDRIAEAHGKLVLGGAGRSIENLLLLELANTARPRVAHMLAQNLHHPSEFFMELAGLAGRMATYGSSSRRLSDLPAYDHLDPQPAFAALADTLRSLMLSLRHVEPKSRALQVARHAQNIWKVRIDNPDLLKTSRIVLRIGSDMSDESLRRIFVSQATVG
;
A
#
# COMPACT_ATOMS: atom_id res chain seq x y z
N MET A 1 -28.77 -7.78 24.39
CA MET A 1 -29.86 -7.39 23.48
C MET A 1 -29.31 -6.29 22.59
N SER A 2 -29.56 -6.33 21.27
CA SER A 2 -29.15 -5.23 20.37
C SER A 2 -29.91 -3.95 20.73
N ASP A 3 -29.18 -2.82 20.81
CA ASP A 3 -29.72 -1.48 21.04
C ASP A 3 -29.94 -0.71 19.72
N THR A 4 -29.89 -1.39 18.58
CA THR A 4 -30.04 -0.81 17.24
C THR A 4 -31.33 -1.24 16.54
N ASN A 5 -32.31 -1.76 17.30
CA ASN A 5 -33.61 -2.17 16.75
C ASN A 5 -34.40 -0.97 16.20
N LYS A 6 -35.21 -1.22 15.16
CA LYS A 6 -36.04 -0.22 14.51
C LYS A 6 -37.15 0.29 15.44
N VAL A 7 -37.41 1.60 15.41
CA VAL A 7 -38.53 2.23 16.12
C VAL A 7 -39.85 1.88 15.44
N VAL A 8 -40.85 1.53 16.25
CA VAL A 8 -42.24 1.34 15.78
C VAL A 8 -42.96 2.69 15.88
N TRP A 9 -43.32 3.25 14.72
CA TRP A 9 -44.11 4.48 14.61
C TRP A 9 -45.59 4.13 14.48
N SER A 10 -46.32 4.14 15.60
CA SER A 10 -47.76 3.88 15.62
C SER A 10 -48.57 5.17 15.62
N GLU A 11 -49.78 5.10 15.09
CA GLU A 11 -50.75 6.18 15.23
C GLU A 11 -51.02 6.50 16.72
N GLY A 12 -51.11 7.78 17.06
CA GLY A 12 -51.30 8.24 18.44
C GLY A 12 -50.05 8.14 19.34
N LEU A 13 -48.88 7.78 18.81
CA LEU A 13 -47.63 7.78 19.57
C LEU A 13 -47.21 9.21 19.95
N PHE A 14 -46.98 9.44 21.24
CA PHE A 14 -46.39 10.70 21.72
C PHE A 14 -44.87 10.69 21.52
N LEU A 15 -44.35 11.66 20.75
CA LEU A 15 -42.92 11.79 20.48
C LEU A 15 -42.14 12.08 21.78
N ARG A 16 -40.99 11.42 21.91
CA ARG A 16 -40.04 11.54 23.03
C ARG A 16 -38.63 11.51 22.44
N THR A 17 -37.66 12.07 23.15
CA THR A 17 -36.25 12.10 22.70
C THR A 17 -35.70 10.72 22.41
N GLN A 18 -36.11 9.70 23.18
CA GLN A 18 -35.66 8.32 22.99
C GLN A 18 -36.05 7.75 21.62
N HIS A 19 -37.16 8.18 21.03
CA HIS A 19 -37.55 7.71 19.70
C HIS A 19 -36.57 8.18 18.62
N LEU A 20 -36.14 9.45 18.70
CA LEU A 20 -35.16 10.02 17.76
C LEU A 20 -33.78 9.39 17.98
N GLN A 21 -33.32 9.32 19.24
CA GLN A 21 -32.04 8.66 19.58
C GLN A 21 -31.98 7.20 19.13
N GLN A 22 -33.08 6.45 19.28
CA GLN A 22 -33.15 5.07 18.83
C GLN A 22 -33.18 4.95 17.31
N GLN A 23 -33.85 5.88 16.62
CA GLN A 23 -33.83 5.95 15.16
C GLN A 23 -32.41 6.25 14.63
N ASP A 24 -31.66 7.13 15.30
CA ASP A 24 -30.26 7.41 14.97
C ASP A 24 -29.40 6.16 15.14
N ARG A 25 -29.47 5.49 16.31
CA ARG A 25 -28.77 4.21 16.56
C ARG A 25 -29.11 3.14 15.53
N HIS A 26 -30.38 3.02 15.15
CA HIS A 26 -30.79 2.06 14.13
C HIS A 26 -30.14 2.37 12.78
N THR A 27 -30.16 3.63 12.37
CA THR A 27 -29.59 4.09 11.09
C THR A 27 -28.08 3.92 11.07
N GLU A 28 -27.39 4.34 12.12
CA GLU A 28 -25.95 4.12 12.29
C GLU A 28 -25.61 2.63 12.29
N GLY A 29 -26.40 1.80 12.98
CA GLY A 29 -26.25 0.35 13.00
C GLY A 29 -26.35 -0.28 11.62
N LEU A 30 -27.26 0.20 10.76
CA LEU A 30 -27.35 -0.24 9.36
C LEU A 30 -26.09 0.13 8.57
N VAL A 31 -25.59 1.36 8.73
CA VAL A 31 -24.36 1.82 8.04
C VAL A 31 -23.15 1.02 8.50
N ARG A 32 -22.95 0.87 9.82
CA ARG A 32 -21.85 0.08 10.39
C ARG A 32 -21.94 -1.38 9.94
N GLY A 33 -23.14 -1.96 9.92
CA GLY A 33 -23.38 -3.31 9.41
C GLY A 33 -22.99 -3.46 7.93
N ALA A 34 -23.33 -2.47 7.09
CA ALA A 34 -22.92 -2.45 5.69
C ALA A 34 -21.39 -2.33 5.51
N LEU A 35 -20.73 -1.49 6.31
CA LEU A 35 -19.27 -1.36 6.31
C LEU A 35 -18.57 -2.64 6.76
N GLN A 36 -19.08 -3.33 7.78
CA GLN A 36 -18.54 -4.60 8.26
C GLN A 36 -18.75 -5.75 7.27
N ALA A 37 -19.76 -5.66 6.41
CA ALA A 37 -19.99 -6.62 5.34
C ALA A 37 -19.11 -6.37 4.09
N ALA A 38 -18.47 -5.20 3.99
CA ALA A 38 -17.59 -4.90 2.88
C ALA A 38 -16.34 -5.82 2.89
N PRO A 39 -15.81 -6.21 1.72
CA PRO A 39 -14.58 -6.97 1.66
C PRO A 39 -13.40 -6.13 2.17
N MET A 40 -12.37 -6.79 2.69
CA MET A 40 -11.19 -6.16 3.29
C MET A 40 -11.50 -5.36 4.57
N GLN A 41 -10.50 -4.68 5.12
CA GLN A 41 -10.64 -3.84 6.30
C GLN A 41 -11.24 -2.48 5.91
N ALA A 42 -12.56 -2.32 6.03
CA ALA A 42 -13.27 -1.08 5.69
C ALA A 42 -13.10 0.07 6.72
N TRP A 43 -11.93 0.14 7.35
CA TRP A 43 -11.56 1.14 8.35
C TRP A 43 -10.12 1.62 8.13
N GLY A 44 -9.71 2.70 8.78
CA GLY A 44 -8.41 3.35 8.60
C GLY A 44 -8.54 4.80 8.14
N PHE A 45 -7.39 5.41 7.82
CA PHE A 45 -7.34 6.79 7.36
C PHE A 45 -7.62 6.89 5.86
N ARG A 46 -8.45 7.85 5.47
CA ARG A 46 -8.56 8.38 4.11
C ARG A 46 -7.51 9.45 3.85
N SER A 47 -7.22 10.26 4.85
CA SER A 47 -6.12 11.24 4.86
C SER A 47 -5.63 11.44 6.29
N LEU A 48 -4.33 11.71 6.46
CA LEU A 48 -3.72 12.02 7.74
C LEU A 48 -2.57 13.00 7.56
N THR A 49 -2.64 14.11 8.28
CA THR A 49 -1.60 15.14 8.32
C THR A 49 -1.25 15.44 9.77
N LEU A 50 -0.01 15.15 10.14
CA LEU A 50 0.55 15.53 11.43
C LEU A 50 0.95 17.00 11.43
N ASP A 51 0.83 17.65 12.59
CA ASP A 51 1.28 19.02 12.81
C ASP A 51 2.82 19.03 12.93
N LYS A 52 3.48 19.52 11.87
CA LYS A 52 4.93 19.59 11.79
C LYS A 52 5.56 20.49 12.88
N PRO A 53 5.07 21.73 13.10
CA PRO A 53 5.50 22.54 14.24
C PRO A 53 5.39 21.83 15.60
N ALA A 54 4.32 21.06 15.85
CA ALA A 54 4.18 20.30 17.08
C ALA A 54 5.25 19.21 17.21
N LEU A 55 5.52 18.46 16.12
CA LEU A 55 6.58 17.45 16.07
C LEU A 55 7.95 18.07 16.37
N ASP A 56 8.23 19.23 15.79
CA ASP A 56 9.49 19.96 16.02
C ASP A 56 9.60 20.45 17.48
N ALA A 57 8.47 20.67 18.15
CA ALA A 57 8.37 21.02 19.57
C ALA A 57 8.22 19.81 20.52
N GLY A 58 8.58 18.59 20.08
CA GLY A 58 8.57 17.38 20.93
C GLY A 58 7.18 16.83 21.26
N ARG A 59 6.15 17.21 20.49
CA ARG A 59 4.75 16.79 20.68
C ARG A 59 4.18 16.13 19.43
N VAL A 60 3.26 15.19 19.60
CA VAL A 60 2.45 14.68 18.49
C VAL A 60 1.10 15.37 18.51
N ALA A 61 0.72 15.96 17.37
CA ALA A 61 -0.60 16.53 17.14
C ALA A 61 -1.05 16.25 15.70
N ILE A 62 -2.36 16.20 15.49
CA ILE A 62 -2.97 15.98 14.18
C ILE A 62 -3.49 17.33 13.68
N ALA A 63 -2.99 17.78 12.53
CA ALA A 63 -3.45 19.01 11.89
C ALA A 63 -4.78 18.80 11.15
N ALA A 64 -4.88 17.68 10.41
CA ALA A 64 -6.09 17.26 9.72
C ALA A 64 -6.09 15.75 9.54
N ALA A 65 -7.25 15.11 9.61
CA ALA A 65 -7.39 13.69 9.31
C ALA A 65 -8.84 13.37 8.94
N SER A 66 -9.04 12.35 8.12
CA SER A 66 -10.37 11.79 7.87
C SER A 66 -10.27 10.28 7.75
N GLY A 67 -11.32 9.56 8.12
CA GLY A 67 -11.30 8.11 8.07
C GLY A 67 -12.47 7.46 8.78
N ILE A 68 -12.32 6.17 9.03
CA ILE A 68 -13.29 5.32 9.71
C ILE A 68 -12.54 4.54 10.80
N PHE A 69 -13.04 4.58 12.04
CA PHE A 69 -12.52 3.75 13.13
C PHE A 69 -12.89 2.27 12.94
N PRO A 70 -12.18 1.32 13.57
CA PRO A 70 -12.49 -0.11 13.47
C PRO A 70 -13.92 -0.51 13.86
N ASP A 71 -14.61 0.31 14.67
CA ASP A 71 -16.02 0.09 15.03
C ASP A 71 -17.02 0.60 13.97
N GLY A 72 -16.53 1.16 12.85
CA GLY A 72 -17.32 1.70 11.75
C GLY A 72 -17.63 3.20 11.86
N THR A 73 -17.10 3.89 12.87
CA THR A 73 -17.39 5.31 13.08
C THR A 73 -16.55 6.20 12.18
N SER A 74 -17.21 6.96 11.30
CA SER A 74 -16.56 7.94 10.44
C SER A 74 -16.17 9.21 11.22
N PHE A 75 -15.04 9.81 10.87
CA PHE A 75 -14.59 11.08 11.43
C PHE A 75 -13.88 11.95 10.40
N ALA A 76 -13.89 13.26 10.63
CA ALA A 76 -13.11 14.25 9.90
C ALA A 76 -12.68 15.37 10.87
N ILE A 77 -11.39 15.64 10.93
CA ILE A 77 -10.76 16.69 11.73
C ILE A 77 -10.36 17.82 10.77
N PRO A 78 -10.82 19.07 10.98
CA PRO A 78 -11.62 19.57 12.11
C PRO A 78 -13.16 19.53 11.92
N ASP A 79 -13.65 18.99 10.81
CA ASP A 79 -15.03 19.18 10.34
C ASP A 79 -16.09 18.58 11.29
N THR A 80 -16.15 17.25 11.39
CA THR A 80 -17.13 16.53 12.23
C THR A 80 -16.59 16.25 13.63
N MET A 81 -15.30 16.51 13.86
CA MET A 81 -14.59 16.17 15.07
C MET A 81 -13.46 17.18 15.32
N SER A 82 -13.35 17.67 16.56
CA SER A 82 -12.23 18.54 16.94
C SER A 82 -10.91 17.78 16.97
N ALA A 83 -9.80 18.46 16.66
CA ALA A 83 -8.47 17.86 16.82
C ALA A 83 -8.24 17.50 18.31
N PRO A 84 -7.73 16.30 18.62
CA PRO A 84 -7.40 15.93 20.00
C PRO A 84 -6.25 16.80 20.52
N ALA A 85 -6.15 16.92 21.84
CA ALA A 85 -5.06 17.65 22.48
C ALA A 85 -3.69 17.07 22.07
N PRO A 86 -2.70 17.91 21.73
CA PRO A 86 -1.32 17.47 21.50
C PRO A 86 -0.75 16.73 22.70
N VAL A 87 0.01 15.66 22.46
CA VAL A 87 0.64 14.86 23.52
C VAL A 87 2.17 14.97 23.46
N PRO A 88 2.87 15.20 24.59
CA PRO A 88 4.32 15.24 24.61
C PRO A 88 4.93 13.84 24.51
N ILE A 89 6.01 13.71 23.74
CA ILE A 89 6.81 12.49 23.67
C ILE A 89 8.03 12.65 24.57
N LYS A 90 8.35 11.62 25.34
CA LYS A 90 9.58 11.56 26.14
C LYS A 90 10.69 10.83 25.38
N ALA A 91 11.93 11.07 25.76
CA ALA A 91 13.11 10.52 25.07
C ALA A 91 13.14 8.97 25.06
N ASP A 92 12.56 8.32 26.06
CA ASP A 92 12.51 6.86 26.24
C ASP A 92 11.23 6.21 25.67
N MET A 93 10.31 7.00 25.11
CA MET A 93 9.04 6.47 24.58
C MET A 93 9.19 6.00 23.15
N SER A 94 8.97 4.70 22.91
CA SER A 94 8.90 4.12 21.57
C SER A 94 7.64 3.28 21.39
N GLY A 95 7.05 3.36 20.20
CA GLY A 95 5.83 2.62 19.84
C GLY A 95 4.80 3.50 19.14
N HIS A 96 3.57 3.01 19.05
CA HIS A 96 2.50 3.72 18.36
C HIS A 96 1.88 4.82 19.24
N VAL A 97 1.75 6.01 18.66
CA VAL A 97 0.76 7.00 19.10
C VAL A 97 -0.52 6.72 18.32
N SER A 98 -1.65 6.62 19.01
CA SER A 98 -2.93 6.27 18.39
C SER A 98 -4.00 7.31 18.62
N LEU A 99 -4.78 7.63 17.59
CA LEU A 99 -6.01 8.39 17.72
C LEU A 99 -7.09 7.46 18.30
N ALA A 100 -7.81 7.90 19.32
CA ALA A 100 -8.74 7.00 20.00
C ALA A 100 -10.02 7.71 20.47
N ILE A 101 -11.14 7.00 20.39
CA ILE A 101 -12.46 7.43 20.86
C ILE A 101 -13.03 6.43 21.88
N PRO A 102 -13.77 6.87 22.91
CA PRO A 102 -14.38 5.97 23.90
C PRO A 102 -15.29 4.94 23.24
N ILE A 103 -15.22 3.67 23.64
CA ILE A 103 -16.07 2.60 23.11
C ILE A 103 -17.54 2.86 23.42
N GLU A 104 -18.42 2.56 22.47
CA GLU A 104 -19.85 2.61 22.69
C GLU A 104 -20.32 1.38 23.48
N ARG A 105 -21.07 1.60 24.57
CA ARG A 105 -21.65 0.53 25.39
C ARG A 105 -23.18 0.65 25.38
N ALA A 106 -23.85 -0.47 25.11
CA ALA A 106 -25.31 -0.49 25.09
C ALA A 106 -25.88 -0.05 26.45
N GLY A 107 -26.78 0.93 26.42
CA GLY A 107 -27.45 1.46 27.60
C GLY A 107 -26.64 2.46 28.43
N SER A 108 -25.40 2.79 28.06
CA SER A 108 -24.66 3.90 28.69
C SER A 108 -24.99 5.23 28.03
N ALA A 109 -24.90 6.33 28.79
CA ALA A 109 -24.87 7.66 28.21
C ALA A 109 -23.62 7.82 27.33
N THR A 110 -23.79 8.34 26.11
CA THR A 110 -22.72 8.48 25.12
C THR A 110 -22.36 9.91 24.79
N ILE A 111 -23.13 10.89 25.29
CA ILE A 111 -22.97 12.32 25.01
C ILE A 111 -22.84 13.07 26.33
N ASP A 112 -21.77 13.84 26.49
CA ASP A 112 -21.64 14.85 27.52
C ASP A 112 -22.21 16.18 26.99
N PRO A 113 -23.26 16.76 27.61
CA PRO A 113 -23.78 18.05 27.19
C PRO A 113 -22.75 19.18 27.29
N ALA A 114 -22.88 20.20 26.44
CA ALA A 114 -21.98 21.35 26.34
C ALA A 114 -21.82 22.08 27.68
N HIS A 115 -22.90 22.16 28.46
CA HIS A 115 -22.97 22.84 29.75
C HIS A 115 -22.51 22.01 30.95
N ALA A 116 -22.33 20.70 30.79
CA ALA A 116 -21.91 19.80 31.86
C ALA A 116 -20.38 19.62 31.87
N GLU A 117 -19.78 19.20 32.98
CA GLU A 117 -18.36 18.82 32.98
C GLU A 117 -18.12 17.58 32.08
N PRO A 118 -16.98 17.51 31.35
CA PRO A 118 -16.66 16.32 30.56
C PRO A 118 -16.48 15.08 31.46
N ALA A 119 -17.30 14.05 31.24
CA ALA A 119 -17.23 12.76 31.94
C ALA A 119 -16.46 11.70 31.14
N GLY A 120 -15.97 12.05 29.95
CA GLY A 120 -15.26 11.13 29.05
C GLY A 120 -16.20 10.30 28.17
N SER A 121 -17.41 10.80 27.95
CA SER A 121 -18.35 10.20 26.99
C SER A 121 -17.79 10.26 25.56
N ARG A 122 -18.31 9.39 24.69
CA ARG A 122 -17.87 9.27 23.30
C ARG A 122 -18.05 10.57 22.50
N TYR A 123 -19.04 11.36 22.86
CA TYR A 123 -19.35 12.63 22.24
C TYR A 123 -19.43 13.78 23.25
N ARG A 124 -19.18 14.98 22.77
CA ARG A 124 -19.33 16.25 23.49
C ARG A 124 -20.28 17.18 22.76
N GLY A 125 -21.23 17.76 23.48
CA GLY A 125 -22.12 18.80 23.00
C GLY A 125 -21.37 20.09 22.65
N VAL A 126 -21.72 20.70 21.53
CA VAL A 126 -21.22 21.99 21.05
C VAL A 126 -22.39 22.77 20.46
N ILE A 127 -22.53 24.05 20.83
CA ILE A 127 -23.55 24.93 20.24
C ILE A 127 -23.12 25.32 18.83
N GLN A 128 -24.00 25.09 17.86
CA GLN A 128 -23.80 25.42 16.47
C GLN A 128 -25.02 26.17 15.93
N THR A 129 -24.79 27.31 15.28
CA THR A 129 -25.85 28.01 14.54
C THR A 129 -26.17 27.26 13.25
N VAL A 130 -27.40 26.77 13.14
CA VAL A 130 -27.90 26.02 11.99
C VAL A 130 -28.87 26.90 11.21
N ARG A 131 -28.65 27.03 9.90
CA ARG A 131 -29.54 27.76 9.00
C ARG A 131 -30.64 26.85 8.48
N ASP A 132 -31.82 27.40 8.28
CA ASP A 132 -32.87 26.71 7.52
C ASP A 132 -32.41 26.49 6.07
N ALA A 133 -32.58 25.27 5.58
CA ALA A 133 -32.22 24.88 4.21
C ALA A 133 -33.29 25.28 3.19
N ILE A 134 -34.49 25.68 3.63
CA ILE A 134 -35.59 26.07 2.76
C ILE A 134 -35.40 27.54 2.33
N ARG A 135 -35.58 27.84 1.04
CA ARG A 135 -35.50 29.21 0.51
C ARG A 135 -36.57 30.09 1.16
N GLY A 136 -36.13 31.18 1.81
CA GLY A 136 -37.03 32.04 2.58
C GLY A 136 -37.53 31.38 3.87
N GLY A 137 -36.81 30.36 4.34
CA GLY A 137 -37.05 29.68 5.60
C GLY A 137 -36.76 30.54 6.82
N ALA A 138 -36.80 29.92 7.99
CA ALA A 138 -36.61 30.60 9.26
C ALA A 138 -35.21 31.21 9.40
N GLU A 139 -35.09 32.18 10.31
CA GLU A 139 -33.79 32.69 10.74
C GLU A 139 -32.92 31.56 11.34
N PRO A 140 -31.59 31.68 11.28
CA PRO A 140 -30.70 30.68 11.87
C PRO A 140 -30.94 30.50 13.38
N GLU A 141 -30.90 29.26 13.84
CA GLU A 141 -31.15 28.89 15.24
C GLU A 141 -29.92 28.21 15.86
N GLU A 142 -29.74 28.37 17.17
CA GLU A 142 -28.68 27.68 17.91
C GLU A 142 -29.11 26.26 18.28
N VAL A 143 -28.34 25.27 17.83
CA VAL A 143 -28.57 23.84 18.09
C VAL A 143 -27.36 23.25 18.77
N GLU A 144 -27.56 22.53 19.87
CA GLU A 144 -26.50 21.74 20.49
C GLU A 144 -26.29 20.44 19.70
N VAL A 145 -25.12 20.30 19.07
CA VAL A 145 -24.73 19.13 18.27
C VAL A 145 -23.67 18.31 19.01
N ALA A 146 -23.65 17.00 18.78
CA ALA A 146 -22.67 16.09 19.37
C ALA A 146 -21.46 15.93 18.44
N ARG A 147 -20.24 16.23 18.93
CA ARG A 147 -18.98 15.98 18.22
C ARG A 147 -18.20 14.85 18.89
N LEU A 148 -17.48 14.05 18.12
CA LEU A 148 -16.64 12.98 18.67
C LEU A 148 -15.58 13.54 19.63
N SER A 149 -15.43 12.89 20.77
CA SER A 149 -14.45 13.23 21.81
C SER A 149 -13.28 12.26 21.72
N ALA A 150 -12.27 12.60 20.93
CA ALA A 150 -11.05 11.78 20.86
C ALA A 150 -9.91 12.33 21.68
N ARG A 151 -8.96 11.43 21.92
CA ARG A 151 -7.64 11.74 22.48
C ARG A 151 -6.55 10.99 21.71
N LEU A 152 -5.32 11.40 21.93
CA LEU A 152 -4.15 10.60 21.54
C LEU A 152 -3.77 9.70 22.71
N ILE A 153 -3.55 8.43 22.42
CA ILE A 153 -3.01 7.43 23.35
C ILE A 153 -1.52 7.30 23.08
N LEU A 154 -0.71 7.42 24.13
CA LEU A 154 0.74 7.36 24.06
C LEU A 154 1.26 5.91 24.03
N PRO A 155 2.49 5.68 23.53
CA PRO A 155 3.12 4.36 23.62
C PRO A 155 3.15 3.82 25.06
N GLY A 156 2.69 2.59 25.25
CA GLY A 156 2.65 1.91 26.55
C GLY A 156 1.47 2.30 27.46
N GLU A 157 0.63 3.25 27.04
CA GLU A 157 -0.59 3.59 27.77
C GLU A 157 -1.69 2.55 27.51
N ASP A 158 -2.48 2.22 28.54
CA ASP A 158 -3.60 1.29 28.39
C ASP A 158 -4.70 1.90 27.50
N GLY A 159 -5.01 1.19 26.42
CA GLY A 159 -6.07 1.54 25.47
C GLY A 159 -7.44 0.96 25.85
N ALA A 160 -7.58 0.27 26.98
CA ALA A 160 -8.83 -0.31 27.40
C ALA A 160 -9.97 0.72 27.45
N GLY A 161 -11.12 0.35 26.88
CA GLY A 161 -12.29 1.22 26.79
C GLY A 161 -12.25 2.22 25.63
N TYR A 162 -11.25 2.15 24.76
CA TYR A 162 -11.18 2.96 23.55
C TYR A 162 -11.14 2.09 22.28
N VAL A 163 -11.64 2.65 21.20
CA VAL A 163 -11.40 2.19 19.83
C VAL A 163 -10.35 3.11 19.23
N SER A 164 -9.30 2.56 18.64
CA SER A 164 -8.13 3.33 18.23
C SER A 164 -7.65 3.06 16.80
N LEU A 165 -6.93 4.03 16.26
CA LEU A 165 -6.22 4.00 14.98
C LEU A 165 -4.78 4.47 15.19
N PRO A 166 -3.77 3.64 14.93
CA PRO A 166 -2.36 4.06 14.96
C PRO A 166 -2.10 5.20 13.98
N VAL A 167 -1.57 6.30 14.49
CA VAL A 167 -1.32 7.54 13.73
C VAL A 167 0.11 7.57 13.24
N ALA A 168 1.05 7.27 14.14
CA ALA A 168 2.47 7.24 13.84
C ALA A 168 3.20 6.33 14.82
N ARG A 169 4.37 5.82 14.42
CA ARG A 169 5.31 5.14 15.32
C ARG A 169 6.43 6.10 15.68
N VAL A 170 6.66 6.29 16.98
CA VAL A 170 7.70 7.17 17.51
C VAL A 170 8.88 6.37 18.07
N GLU A 171 10.06 6.99 18.04
CA GLU A 171 11.34 6.44 18.49
C GLU A 171 12.00 7.39 19.51
N GLY A 172 11.18 8.06 20.31
CA GLY A 172 11.61 9.06 21.29
C GLY A 172 11.81 10.45 20.70
N LEU A 173 12.78 11.17 21.25
CA LEU A 173 13.16 12.52 20.82
C LEU A 173 14.54 12.50 20.15
N ARG A 174 14.70 13.32 19.11
CA ARG A 174 16.00 13.64 18.51
C ARG A 174 16.81 14.55 19.43
N ALA A 175 18.09 14.72 19.11
CA ALA A 175 19.00 15.59 19.86
C ALA A 175 18.57 17.06 19.91
N ASP A 176 17.79 17.53 18.92
CA ASP A 176 17.23 18.88 18.86
C ASP A 176 15.90 19.03 19.64
N GLY A 177 15.42 17.95 20.26
CA GLY A 177 14.15 17.92 20.99
C GLY A 177 12.92 17.63 20.13
N SER A 178 13.07 17.46 18.81
CA SER A 178 11.96 17.08 17.91
C SER A 178 11.58 15.60 18.07
N VAL A 179 10.32 15.25 17.80
CA VAL A 179 9.86 13.85 17.82
C VAL A 179 10.49 13.05 16.70
N ALA A 180 11.19 11.96 17.04
CA ALA A 180 11.66 10.98 16.08
C ALA A 180 10.48 10.09 15.65
N VAL A 181 9.96 10.32 14.44
CA VAL A 181 8.95 9.44 13.82
C VAL A 181 9.68 8.42 12.95
N ALA A 182 9.34 7.14 13.11
CA ALA A 182 9.95 6.07 12.34
C ALA A 182 9.75 6.30 10.84
N GLU A 183 10.84 6.23 10.07
CA GLU A 183 10.80 6.43 8.62
C GLU A 183 9.92 5.38 7.95
N GLY A 184 9.17 5.81 6.93
CA GLY A 184 8.28 4.92 6.19
C GLY A 184 7.09 4.41 7.01
N THR A 185 6.73 5.05 8.13
CA THR A 185 5.53 4.68 8.89
C THR A 185 4.30 4.65 7.98
N LEU A 186 3.63 3.51 7.95
CA LEU A 186 2.38 3.31 7.24
C LEU A 186 1.25 3.17 8.26
N PRO A 187 0.38 4.18 8.44
CA PRO A 187 -0.84 4.01 9.23
C PRO A 187 -1.84 3.13 8.47
N PRO A 188 -2.83 2.53 9.16
CA PRO A 188 -3.96 1.86 8.51
C PRO A 188 -4.65 2.82 7.55
N ALA A 189 -4.91 2.39 6.32
CA ALA A 189 -5.36 3.30 5.27
C ALA A 189 -6.49 2.68 4.47
N LEU A 190 -7.54 3.46 4.21
CA LEU A 190 -8.67 3.06 3.37
C LEU A 190 -8.30 3.05 1.88
N CYS A 191 -7.30 3.84 1.49
CA CYS A 191 -6.82 3.93 0.12
C CYS A 191 -5.34 4.32 0.03
N LEU A 192 -4.72 4.05 -1.12
CA LEU A 192 -3.31 4.39 -1.36
C LEU A 192 -3.01 5.88 -1.21
N SER A 193 -3.95 6.78 -1.56
CA SER A 193 -3.74 8.22 -1.42
C SER A 193 -3.59 8.72 0.01
N ALA A 194 -3.92 7.90 1.01
CA ALA A 194 -3.78 8.28 2.42
C ALA A 194 -2.32 8.44 2.84
N ASN A 195 -1.37 7.79 2.14
CA ASN A 195 0.05 7.92 2.40
C ASN A 195 0.87 7.92 1.09
N PRO A 196 1.72 8.93 0.83
CA PRO A 196 2.46 9.06 -0.42
C PRO A 196 3.45 7.91 -0.69
N TRP A 197 3.84 7.14 0.35
CA TRP A 197 4.71 5.99 0.21
C TRP A 197 4.17 4.96 -0.79
N TYR A 198 2.85 4.71 -0.81
CA TYR A 198 2.23 3.76 -1.72
C TYR A 198 2.40 4.17 -3.19
N ALA A 199 2.20 5.45 -3.49
CA ALA A 199 2.41 5.99 -4.84
C ALA A 199 3.90 5.90 -5.24
N GLY A 200 4.81 6.15 -4.30
CA GLY A 200 6.26 5.97 -4.52
C GLY A 200 6.61 4.53 -4.89
N LEU A 201 6.13 3.55 -4.14
CA LEU A 201 6.35 2.13 -4.44
C LEU A 201 5.73 1.73 -5.78
N ALA A 202 4.49 2.13 -6.06
CA ALA A 202 3.83 1.80 -7.32
C ALA A 202 4.59 2.38 -8.53
N GLN A 203 5.10 3.62 -8.40
CA GLN A 203 5.92 4.24 -9.44
C GLN A 203 7.26 3.51 -9.62
N GLU A 204 7.90 3.10 -8.53
CA GLU A 204 9.15 2.31 -8.58
C GLU A 204 8.93 0.98 -9.31
N VAL A 205 7.83 0.29 -9.02
CA VAL A 205 7.45 -0.97 -9.69
C VAL A 205 7.15 -0.74 -11.17
N VAL A 206 6.39 0.29 -11.55
CA VAL A 206 6.12 0.62 -12.96
C VAL A 206 7.43 0.85 -13.72
N THR A 207 8.34 1.66 -13.17
CA THR A 207 9.64 1.92 -13.80
C THR A 207 10.51 0.66 -13.88
N GLY A 208 10.47 -0.20 -12.85
CA GLY A 208 11.18 -1.48 -12.87
C GLY A 208 10.66 -2.43 -13.96
N LEU A 209 9.33 -2.52 -14.11
CA LEU A 209 8.68 -3.31 -15.16
C LEU A 209 9.00 -2.78 -16.56
N ASP A 210 9.02 -1.45 -16.75
CA ASP A 210 9.44 -0.84 -18.03
C ASP A 210 10.87 -1.23 -18.41
N ARG A 211 11.79 -1.24 -17.44
CA ARG A 211 13.19 -1.67 -17.66
C ARG A 211 13.30 -3.15 -18.03
N ILE A 212 12.53 -4.02 -17.37
CA ILE A 212 12.46 -5.45 -17.69
C ILE A 212 11.92 -5.64 -19.12
N ALA A 213 10.82 -4.97 -19.46
CA ALA A 213 10.23 -5.04 -20.80
C ALA A 213 11.21 -4.59 -21.88
N GLU A 214 11.93 -3.47 -21.68
CA GLU A 214 12.92 -2.99 -22.63
C GLU A 214 14.08 -3.97 -22.81
N ALA A 215 14.59 -4.53 -21.71
CA ALA A 215 15.72 -5.47 -21.73
C ALA A 215 15.40 -6.75 -22.50
N HIS A 216 14.24 -7.37 -22.24
CA HIS A 216 13.86 -8.62 -22.91
C HIS A 216 13.21 -8.41 -24.28
N GLY A 217 12.51 -7.29 -24.51
CA GLY A 217 11.90 -6.95 -25.79
C GLY A 217 12.91 -6.88 -26.94
N LYS A 218 14.07 -6.25 -26.69
CA LYS A 218 15.18 -6.17 -27.67
C LYS A 218 15.67 -7.56 -28.10
N LEU A 219 15.74 -8.52 -27.19
CA LEU A 219 16.22 -9.88 -27.46
C LEU A 219 15.21 -10.73 -28.22
N VAL A 220 13.92 -10.56 -27.91
CA VAL A 220 12.83 -11.25 -28.62
C VAL A 220 12.78 -10.81 -30.09
N LEU A 221 13.00 -9.51 -30.35
CA LEU A 221 13.02 -8.95 -31.71
C LEU A 221 14.35 -9.21 -32.47
N GLY A 222 15.49 -9.24 -31.78
CA GLY A 222 16.84 -9.27 -32.37
C GLY A 222 17.37 -10.62 -32.89
N GLY A 223 16.59 -11.70 -32.82
CA GLY A 223 16.90 -13.02 -33.40
C GLY A 223 17.99 -13.84 -32.69
N ALA A 224 19.13 -13.25 -32.34
CA ALA A 224 20.19 -13.89 -31.56
C ALA A 224 19.90 -13.73 -30.05
N GLY A 225 19.76 -14.85 -29.33
CA GLY A 225 19.42 -14.84 -27.90
C GLY A 225 17.92 -14.87 -27.57
N ARG A 226 17.05 -15.06 -28.57
CA ARG A 226 15.63 -15.40 -28.36
C ARG A 226 15.54 -16.66 -27.50
N SER A 227 14.89 -16.54 -26.35
CA SER A 227 14.55 -17.67 -25.48
C SER A 227 13.08 -17.57 -25.08
N ILE A 228 12.49 -18.70 -24.72
CA ILE A 228 11.14 -18.73 -24.13
C ILE A 228 11.12 -17.94 -22.82
N GLU A 229 12.20 -17.98 -22.05
CA GLU A 229 12.39 -17.21 -20.81
C GLU A 229 12.28 -15.69 -21.05
N ASN A 230 12.95 -15.16 -22.08
CA ASN A 230 12.86 -13.75 -22.45
C ASN A 230 11.43 -13.35 -22.86
N LEU A 231 10.73 -14.23 -23.59
CA LEU A 231 9.33 -13.97 -23.96
C LEU A 231 8.40 -13.97 -22.74
N LEU A 232 8.59 -14.89 -21.79
CA LEU A 232 7.79 -14.97 -20.58
C LEU A 232 8.05 -13.81 -19.61
N LEU A 233 9.30 -13.32 -19.53
CA LEU A 233 9.63 -12.13 -18.74
C LEU A 233 9.05 -10.86 -19.37
N LEU A 234 9.09 -10.75 -20.70
CA LEU A 234 8.44 -9.67 -21.43
C LEU A 234 6.91 -9.72 -21.25
N GLU A 235 6.29 -10.89 -21.32
CA GLU A 235 4.86 -11.07 -21.04
C GLU A 235 4.52 -10.65 -19.61
N LEU A 236 5.30 -11.11 -18.62
CA LEU A 236 5.12 -10.73 -17.22
C LEU A 236 5.12 -9.22 -17.06
N ALA A 237 6.10 -8.53 -17.66
CA ALA A 237 6.19 -7.08 -17.59
C ALA A 237 5.01 -6.40 -18.28
N ASN A 238 4.67 -6.81 -19.50
CA ASN A 238 3.58 -6.23 -20.29
C ASN A 238 2.21 -6.42 -19.63
N THR A 239 2.00 -7.51 -18.91
CA THR A 239 0.74 -7.80 -18.21
C THR A 239 0.66 -7.06 -16.86
N ALA A 240 1.75 -7.03 -16.08
CA ALA A 240 1.74 -6.41 -14.75
C ALA A 240 1.77 -4.87 -14.81
N ARG A 241 2.54 -4.30 -15.74
CA ARG A 241 2.77 -2.85 -15.85
C ARG A 241 1.49 -2.01 -15.98
N PRO A 242 0.53 -2.31 -16.87
CA PRO A 242 -0.70 -1.52 -16.97
C PRO A 242 -1.59 -1.65 -15.72
N ARG A 243 -1.57 -2.79 -15.01
CA ARG A 243 -2.33 -2.96 -13.76
C ARG A 243 -1.80 -2.02 -12.67
N VAL A 244 -0.49 -2.08 -12.40
CA VAL A 244 0.14 -1.22 -11.38
C VAL A 244 0.05 0.25 -11.77
N ALA A 245 0.22 0.59 -13.06
CA ALA A 245 0.06 1.96 -13.54
C ALA A 245 -1.38 2.48 -13.36
N HIS A 246 -2.39 1.65 -13.55
CA HIS A 246 -3.78 2.02 -13.27
C HIS A 246 -4.01 2.28 -11.77
N MET A 247 -3.52 1.38 -10.90
CA MET A 247 -3.64 1.56 -9.46
C MET A 247 -2.95 2.85 -8.97
N LEU A 248 -1.77 3.15 -9.51
CA LEU A 248 -1.06 4.41 -9.26
C LEU A 248 -1.85 5.63 -9.73
N ALA A 249 -2.41 5.59 -10.93
CA ALA A 249 -3.14 6.71 -11.51
C ALA A 249 -4.46 7.01 -10.76
N GLN A 250 -5.16 5.96 -10.31
CA GLN A 250 -6.36 6.12 -9.49
C GLN A 250 -6.00 6.53 -8.06
N ASN A 251 -5.00 5.89 -7.45
CA ASN A 251 -4.58 6.09 -6.06
C ASN A 251 -5.73 5.89 -5.03
N LEU A 252 -6.78 5.17 -5.41
CA LEU A 252 -7.99 4.95 -4.61
C LEU A 252 -8.12 3.51 -4.08
N HIS A 253 -7.25 2.60 -4.51
CA HIS A 253 -7.30 1.19 -4.12
C HIS A 253 -6.98 0.99 -2.64
N HIS A 254 -7.59 -0.03 -2.05
CA HIS A 254 -7.29 -0.40 -0.67
C HIS A 254 -5.88 -1.03 -0.58
N PRO A 255 -5.08 -0.74 0.46
CA PRO A 255 -3.73 -1.29 0.59
C PRO A 255 -3.67 -2.82 0.61
N SER A 256 -4.69 -3.52 1.14
CA SER A 256 -4.74 -4.99 1.07
C SER A 256 -4.85 -5.50 -0.38
N GLU A 257 -5.61 -4.81 -1.24
CA GLU A 257 -5.70 -5.12 -2.67
C GLU A 257 -4.34 -4.93 -3.35
N PHE A 258 -3.70 -3.80 -3.07
CA PHE A 258 -2.39 -3.48 -3.63
C PHE A 258 -1.31 -4.45 -3.16
N PHE A 259 -1.33 -4.85 -1.88
CA PHE A 259 -0.43 -5.87 -1.34
C PHE A 259 -0.61 -7.21 -2.06
N MET A 260 -1.84 -7.67 -2.28
CA MET A 260 -2.12 -8.91 -3.00
C MET A 260 -1.60 -8.86 -4.44
N GLU A 261 -1.84 -7.77 -5.17
CA GLU A 261 -1.35 -7.58 -6.54
C GLU A 261 0.19 -7.62 -6.61
N LEU A 262 0.85 -6.90 -5.71
CA LEU A 262 2.31 -6.86 -5.64
C LEU A 262 2.93 -8.18 -5.17
N ALA A 263 2.31 -8.87 -4.22
CA ALA A 263 2.76 -10.19 -3.76
C ALA A 263 2.61 -11.23 -4.88
N GLY A 264 1.51 -11.20 -5.63
CA GLY A 264 1.31 -12.04 -6.82
C GLY A 264 2.37 -11.78 -7.89
N LEU A 265 2.69 -10.50 -8.14
CA LEU A 265 3.78 -10.12 -9.05
C LEU A 265 5.14 -10.64 -8.57
N ALA A 266 5.47 -10.46 -7.28
CA ALA A 266 6.71 -10.96 -6.69
C ALA A 266 6.82 -12.49 -6.83
N GLY A 267 5.73 -13.22 -6.61
CA GLY A 267 5.66 -14.67 -6.80
C GLY A 267 5.99 -15.08 -8.24
N ARG A 268 5.42 -14.39 -9.23
CA ARG A 268 5.74 -14.64 -10.65
C ARG A 268 7.20 -14.31 -10.97
N MET A 269 7.70 -13.17 -10.50
CA MET A 269 9.10 -12.75 -10.70
C MET A 269 10.10 -13.75 -10.09
N ALA A 270 9.78 -14.31 -8.92
CA ALA A 270 10.65 -15.27 -8.23
C ALA A 270 10.89 -16.56 -9.03
N THR A 271 10.01 -16.92 -9.97
CA THR A 271 10.22 -18.05 -10.88
C THR A 271 11.54 -17.93 -11.67
N TYR A 272 11.96 -16.69 -11.96
CA TYR A 272 13.14 -16.38 -12.77
C TYR A 272 14.26 -15.70 -11.97
N GLY A 273 13.90 -14.85 -10.99
CA GLY A 273 14.86 -14.03 -10.24
C GLY A 273 15.38 -14.67 -8.95
N SER A 274 14.76 -15.76 -8.48
CA SER A 274 15.20 -16.49 -7.28
C SER A 274 15.99 -17.74 -7.64
N SER A 275 17.06 -18.03 -6.92
CA SER A 275 17.87 -19.25 -7.10
C SER A 275 17.06 -20.53 -6.83
N SER A 276 16.11 -20.48 -5.89
CA SER A 276 15.20 -21.58 -5.59
C SER A 276 13.98 -21.64 -6.53
N ARG A 277 13.84 -20.65 -7.43
CA ARG A 277 12.66 -20.41 -8.26
C ARG A 277 11.35 -20.28 -7.48
N ARG A 278 11.44 -19.90 -6.21
CA ARG A 278 10.32 -19.67 -5.31
C ARG A 278 10.50 -18.34 -4.60
N LEU A 279 9.37 -17.70 -4.29
CA LEU A 279 9.33 -16.54 -3.41
C LEU A 279 9.57 -17.03 -1.98
N SER A 280 10.41 -16.31 -1.24
CA SER A 280 10.54 -16.51 0.20
C SER A 280 9.25 -16.12 0.93
N ASP A 281 9.02 -16.68 2.11
CA ASP A 281 7.85 -16.32 2.90
C ASP A 281 7.86 -14.81 3.21
N LEU A 282 6.73 -14.16 2.92
CA LEU A 282 6.48 -12.76 3.26
C LEU A 282 5.76 -12.70 4.61
N PRO A 283 6.01 -11.68 5.45
CA PRO A 283 5.19 -11.41 6.61
C PRO A 283 3.72 -11.26 6.20
N ALA A 284 2.81 -11.77 7.04
CA ALA A 284 1.38 -11.58 6.83
C ALA A 284 1.02 -10.09 6.89
N TYR A 285 0.12 -9.66 6.00
CA TYR A 285 -0.39 -8.30 6.04
C TYR A 285 -1.29 -8.10 7.26
N ASP A 286 -0.85 -7.25 8.18
CA ASP A 286 -1.66 -6.73 9.28
C ASP A 286 -2.11 -5.31 8.91
N HIS A 287 -3.43 -5.06 8.88
CA HIS A 287 -3.94 -3.73 8.55
C HIS A 287 -3.69 -2.71 9.68
N LEU A 288 -3.56 -3.15 10.94
CA LEU A 288 -3.24 -2.26 12.07
C LEU A 288 -1.78 -1.78 12.02
N ASP A 289 -0.87 -2.62 11.53
CA ASP A 289 0.55 -2.31 11.33
C ASP A 289 1.02 -2.79 9.94
N PRO A 290 0.66 -2.07 8.86
CA PRO A 290 0.93 -2.52 7.50
C PRO A 290 2.42 -2.43 7.10
N GLN A 291 3.22 -1.65 7.83
CA GLN A 291 4.59 -1.33 7.47
C GLN A 291 5.52 -2.55 7.33
N PRO A 292 5.57 -3.52 8.27
CA PRO A 292 6.52 -4.64 8.19
C PRO A 292 6.30 -5.51 6.93
N ALA A 293 5.05 -5.83 6.60
CA ALA A 293 4.73 -6.63 5.43
C ALA A 293 5.05 -5.90 4.13
N PHE A 294 4.67 -4.61 4.04
CA PHE A 294 4.93 -3.79 2.86
C PHE A 294 6.42 -3.52 2.64
N ALA A 295 7.19 -3.30 3.71
CA ALA A 295 8.64 -3.10 3.62
C ALA A 295 9.33 -4.36 3.07
N ALA A 296 9.03 -5.54 3.63
CA ALA A 296 9.57 -6.81 3.15
C ALA A 296 9.22 -7.09 1.68
N LEU A 297 7.99 -6.79 1.28
CA LEU A 297 7.54 -6.94 -0.11
C LEU A 297 8.25 -5.96 -1.05
N ALA A 298 8.39 -4.69 -0.65
CA ALA A 298 9.08 -3.67 -1.44
C ALA A 298 10.55 -4.05 -1.68
N ASP A 299 11.28 -4.48 -0.66
CA ASP A 299 12.68 -4.91 -0.79
C ASP A 299 12.82 -6.16 -1.66
N THR A 300 11.89 -7.11 -1.51
CA THR A 300 11.83 -8.30 -2.35
C THR A 300 11.61 -7.95 -3.82
N LEU A 301 10.65 -7.07 -4.12
CA LEU A 301 10.38 -6.59 -5.47
C LEU A 301 11.58 -5.86 -6.06
N ARG A 302 12.24 -4.97 -5.30
CA ARG A 302 13.46 -4.29 -5.74
C ARG A 302 14.54 -5.29 -6.14
N SER A 303 14.82 -6.25 -5.27
CA SER A 303 15.81 -7.30 -5.55
C SER A 303 15.48 -8.11 -6.80
N LEU A 304 14.22 -8.55 -6.94
CA LEU A 304 13.76 -9.29 -8.11
C LEU A 304 13.84 -8.45 -9.38
N MET A 305 13.38 -7.19 -9.38
CA MET A 305 13.47 -6.32 -10.55
C MET A 305 14.92 -6.04 -10.96
N LEU A 306 15.82 -5.89 -9.98
CA LEU A 306 17.26 -5.76 -10.24
C LEU A 306 17.86 -7.00 -10.89
N SER A 307 17.45 -8.20 -10.45
CA SER A 307 17.86 -9.46 -11.04
C SER A 307 17.32 -9.62 -12.47
N LEU A 308 16.03 -9.41 -12.66
CA LEU A 308 15.36 -9.67 -13.95
C LEU A 308 15.74 -8.69 -15.04
N ARG A 309 16.05 -7.43 -14.73
CA ARG A 309 16.53 -6.47 -15.75
C ARG A 309 17.92 -6.83 -16.29
N HIS A 310 18.68 -7.66 -15.57
CA HIS A 310 20.03 -8.01 -15.99
C HIS A 310 19.98 -9.18 -16.98
N VAL A 311 20.21 -8.87 -18.25
CA VAL A 311 20.36 -9.88 -19.28
C VAL A 311 21.84 -10.20 -19.43
N GLU A 312 22.28 -11.33 -18.90
CA GLU A 312 23.54 -11.90 -19.36
C GLU A 312 23.32 -12.57 -20.72
N PRO A 313 24.03 -12.13 -21.78
CA PRO A 313 24.08 -12.91 -22.99
C PRO A 313 24.84 -14.21 -22.67
N LYS A 314 24.10 -15.30 -22.40
CA LYS A 314 24.64 -16.67 -22.22
C LYS A 314 25.50 -17.14 -23.40
N SER A 315 25.43 -16.43 -24.53
CA SER A 315 26.28 -16.61 -25.70
C SER A 315 26.56 -15.28 -26.36
N ARG A 316 27.81 -15.04 -26.75
CA ARG A 316 28.20 -13.91 -27.59
C ARG A 316 28.35 -14.37 -29.04
N ALA A 317 27.59 -13.79 -29.96
CA ALA A 317 27.81 -14.01 -31.38
C ALA A 317 29.16 -13.40 -31.79
N LEU A 318 30.01 -14.19 -32.43
CA LEU A 318 31.25 -13.70 -33.01
C LEU A 318 31.03 -13.47 -34.51
N GLN A 319 31.46 -12.30 -35.00
CA GLN A 319 31.31 -11.96 -36.41
C GLN A 319 32.22 -12.84 -37.26
N VAL A 320 31.62 -13.55 -38.21
CA VAL A 320 32.34 -14.40 -39.17
C VAL A 320 32.60 -13.58 -40.43
N ALA A 321 33.86 -13.30 -40.72
CA ALA A 321 34.28 -12.62 -41.94
C ALA A 321 34.82 -13.64 -42.95
N ARG A 322 34.35 -13.57 -44.21
CA ARG A 322 34.95 -14.35 -45.29
C ARG A 322 36.31 -13.73 -45.63
N HIS A 323 37.38 -14.51 -45.50
CA HIS A 323 38.74 -14.05 -45.79
C HIS A 323 39.18 -14.41 -47.20
N ALA A 324 38.85 -15.62 -47.66
CA ALA A 324 39.15 -16.11 -49.00
C ALA A 324 38.11 -17.18 -49.41
N GLN A 325 38.33 -17.85 -50.54
CA GLN A 325 37.53 -19.00 -50.93
C GLN A 325 37.74 -20.13 -49.90
N ASN A 326 36.65 -20.64 -49.33
CA ASN A 326 36.63 -21.68 -48.29
C ASN A 326 37.39 -21.33 -46.99
N ILE A 327 37.68 -20.04 -46.74
CA ILE A 327 38.34 -19.59 -45.50
C ILE A 327 37.52 -18.48 -44.85
N TRP A 328 37.11 -18.73 -43.62
CA TRP A 328 36.40 -17.79 -42.76
C TRP A 328 37.26 -17.49 -41.53
N LYS A 329 37.25 -16.22 -41.11
CA LYS A 329 37.96 -15.76 -39.93
C LYS A 329 36.98 -15.19 -38.92
N VAL A 330 37.25 -15.48 -37.66
CA VAL A 330 36.53 -14.92 -36.52
C VAL A 330 37.54 -14.19 -35.67
N ARG A 331 37.32 -12.89 -35.44
CA ARG A 331 38.17 -12.11 -34.56
C ARG A 331 37.75 -12.32 -33.10
N ILE A 332 38.69 -12.71 -32.25
CA ILE A 332 38.47 -12.86 -30.81
C ILE A 332 39.34 -11.83 -30.10
N ASP A 333 38.72 -10.71 -29.70
CA ASP A 333 39.44 -9.59 -29.08
C ASP A 333 39.90 -9.87 -27.64
N ASN A 334 39.25 -10.82 -26.95
CA ASN A 334 39.64 -11.25 -25.60
C ASN A 334 40.00 -12.74 -25.63
N PRO A 335 41.30 -13.10 -25.56
CA PRO A 335 41.77 -14.49 -25.57
C PRO A 335 41.22 -15.34 -24.42
N ASP A 336 40.84 -14.75 -23.29
CA ASP A 336 40.30 -15.50 -22.14
C ASP A 336 38.98 -16.19 -22.48
N LEU A 337 38.24 -15.72 -23.49
CA LEU A 337 37.02 -16.38 -23.98
C LEU A 337 37.28 -17.80 -24.47
N LEU A 338 38.49 -18.11 -24.95
CA LEU A 338 38.85 -19.47 -25.35
C LEU A 338 38.99 -20.42 -24.16
N LYS A 339 39.25 -19.89 -22.97
CA LYS A 339 39.43 -20.67 -21.73
C LYS A 339 38.13 -20.76 -20.92
N THR A 340 37.30 -19.72 -20.94
CA THR A 340 36.12 -19.59 -20.09
C THR A 340 34.80 -19.88 -20.82
N SER A 341 34.80 -19.97 -22.15
CA SER A 341 33.60 -20.20 -22.95
C SER A 341 33.71 -21.42 -23.84
N ARG A 342 32.57 -22.02 -24.17
CA ARG A 342 32.46 -23.02 -25.25
C ARG A 342 32.16 -22.31 -26.57
N ILE A 343 33.01 -22.49 -27.58
CA ILE A 343 32.73 -22.00 -28.94
C ILE A 343 31.82 -23.01 -29.65
N VAL A 344 30.72 -22.51 -30.21
CA VAL A 344 29.79 -23.29 -31.03
C VAL A 344 29.73 -22.67 -32.42
N LEU A 345 29.98 -23.49 -33.45
CA LEU A 345 29.77 -23.09 -34.84
C LEU A 345 28.35 -23.46 -35.27
N ARG A 346 27.60 -22.47 -35.77
CA ARG A 346 26.31 -22.70 -36.43
C ARG A 346 26.53 -22.64 -37.94
N ILE A 347 26.18 -23.71 -38.63
CA ILE A 347 26.36 -23.87 -40.08
C ILE A 347 24.99 -24.05 -40.71
N GLY A 348 24.74 -23.38 -41.83
CA GLY A 348 23.56 -23.56 -42.66
C GLY A 348 23.95 -24.02 -44.06
N SER A 349 23.17 -24.91 -44.65
CA SER A 349 23.35 -25.44 -46.00
C SER A 349 22.02 -25.96 -46.54
N ASP A 350 21.89 -26.04 -47.87
CA ASP A 350 20.72 -26.66 -48.54
C ASP A 350 20.78 -28.21 -48.54
N MET A 351 21.83 -28.79 -47.95
CA MET A 351 22.01 -30.24 -47.80
C MET A 351 21.17 -30.81 -46.64
N SER A 352 20.93 -32.12 -46.65
CA SER A 352 20.33 -32.79 -45.47
C SER A 352 21.26 -32.75 -44.25
N ASP A 353 20.68 -32.67 -43.05
CA ASP A 353 21.42 -32.60 -41.77
C ASP A 353 22.46 -33.72 -41.63
N GLU A 354 22.11 -34.95 -42.03
CA GLU A 354 22.99 -36.11 -41.98
C GLU A 354 24.20 -35.95 -42.91
N SER A 355 23.95 -35.50 -44.15
CA SER A 355 25.01 -35.28 -45.15
C SER A 355 25.93 -34.13 -44.74
N LEU A 356 25.35 -33.03 -44.26
CA LEU A 356 26.08 -31.87 -43.78
C LEU A 356 26.98 -32.26 -42.60
N ARG A 357 26.45 -32.98 -41.62
CA ARG A 357 27.22 -33.41 -40.45
C ARG A 357 28.40 -34.31 -40.83
N ARG A 358 28.20 -35.27 -41.73
CA ARG A 358 29.26 -36.17 -42.20
C ARG A 358 30.36 -35.42 -42.94
N ILE A 359 29.98 -34.58 -43.91
CA ILE A 359 30.93 -33.87 -44.77
C ILE A 359 31.68 -32.80 -43.98
N PHE A 360 30.96 -31.97 -43.23
CA PHE A 360 31.55 -30.85 -42.50
C PHE A 360 32.59 -31.32 -41.48
N VAL A 361 32.29 -32.36 -40.69
CA VAL A 361 33.25 -32.90 -39.71
C VAL A 361 34.51 -33.44 -40.37
N SER A 362 34.40 -33.99 -41.59
CA SER A 362 35.55 -34.56 -42.32
C SER A 362 36.39 -33.54 -43.08
N GLN A 363 35.81 -32.40 -43.48
CA GLN A 363 36.46 -31.43 -44.39
C GLN A 363 36.78 -30.09 -43.74
N ALA A 364 36.08 -29.71 -42.67
CA ALA A 364 36.33 -28.44 -41.99
C ALA A 364 37.55 -28.54 -41.07
N THR A 365 38.51 -27.66 -41.27
CA THR A 365 39.66 -27.49 -40.39
C THR A 365 39.54 -26.17 -39.63
N VAL A 366 39.76 -26.20 -38.32
CA VAL A 366 39.86 -25.00 -37.47
C VAL A 366 41.31 -24.81 -37.10
N GLY A 367 41.84 -23.60 -37.33
CA GLY A 367 43.25 -23.25 -37.08
C GLY A 367 43.45 -21.77 -36.87
#